data_AF-A0A5C4T4V7-F1
#
_entry.id   AF-A0A5C4T4V7-F1
#
_cell.length_a   1.000
_cell.length_b   1.000
_cell.length_c   1.000
_cell.angle_alpha   90.00
_cell.angle_beta   90.00
_cell.angle_gamma   90.00
#
_symmetry.space_group_name_H-M   'P 1'
#
loop_
_entity.id
_entity.type
_entity.pdbx_description
1 polymer ?
#
loop_
_entity_poly.entity_id
_entity_poly.type
_entity_poly.pdbx_seq_one_letter_code
_entity_poly.pdbx_strand_id
1 'polypeptide(L)'
;MKLERLMAITILLLNRKRVQAQELADRLEVSLRTIYRDLESLNLAGIPIVSYTGAEGGFEIMENFRLDRQMLSFDELMALSTALRGLHSSQAFSNPNLDGLLDKVGALVSKAEQGRVAGADQVIIDLNPWKSSTSERNKYDMPLCQRKRNK
;
A
#
# COMPACT_ATOMS: atom_id res chain seq x y z
N MET A 1 -0.74 34.69 -3.53
CA MET A 1 -0.64 34.23 -2.10
C MET A 1 0.49 33.20 -1.93
N LYS A 2 0.99 32.92 -0.70
CA LYS A 2 2.08 31.93 -0.48
C LYS A 2 1.67 30.51 -0.90
N LEU A 3 0.43 30.11 -0.60
CA LEU A 3 -0.07 28.76 -0.91
C LEU A 3 -0.10 28.47 -2.42
N GLU A 4 -0.63 29.41 -3.22
CA GLU A 4 -0.67 29.32 -4.68
C GLU A 4 0.72 29.05 -5.27
N ARG A 5 1.75 29.74 -4.75
CA ARG A 5 3.12 29.58 -5.22
C ARG A 5 3.71 28.21 -4.83
N LEU A 6 3.47 27.75 -3.60
CA LEU A 6 3.90 26.42 -3.18
C LEU A 6 3.25 25.31 -4.02
N MET A 7 1.95 25.45 -4.32
CA MET A 7 1.24 24.53 -5.22
C MET A 7 1.82 24.56 -6.63
N ALA A 8 2.08 25.76 -7.18
CA ALA A 8 2.66 25.92 -8.51
C ALA A 8 4.05 25.27 -8.60
N ILE A 9 4.93 25.50 -7.61
CA ILE A 9 6.25 24.86 -7.55
C ILE A 9 6.10 23.33 -7.53
N THR A 10 5.20 22.80 -6.69
CA THR A 10 4.98 21.36 -6.56
C THR A 10 4.52 20.75 -7.89
N ILE A 11 3.55 21.37 -8.58
CA ILE A 11 3.04 20.89 -9.87
C ILE A 11 4.14 20.93 -10.94
N LEU A 12 4.97 21.97 -10.95
CA LEU A 12 6.09 22.09 -11.89
C LEU A 12 7.11 20.96 -11.70
N LEU A 13 7.47 20.67 -10.44
CA LEU A 13 8.42 19.61 -10.11
C LEU A 13 7.85 18.19 -10.29
N LEU A 14 6.52 18.02 -10.25
CA LEU A 14 5.88 16.73 -10.56
C LEU A 14 5.83 16.45 -12.08
N ASN A 15 5.68 17.49 -12.91
CA ASN A 15 5.56 17.36 -14.36
C ASN A 15 6.90 17.31 -15.08
N ARG A 16 7.97 17.80 -14.46
CA ARG A 16 9.32 17.83 -15.04
C ARG A 16 10.29 17.19 -14.07
N LYS A 17 11.16 16.31 -14.57
CA LYS A 17 12.19 15.68 -13.74
C LYS A 17 13.04 16.74 -13.02
N ARG A 18 13.57 17.73 -13.74
CA ARG A 18 14.48 18.72 -13.14
C ARG A 18 14.19 20.13 -13.61
N VAL A 19 14.22 21.09 -12.68
CA VAL A 19 13.96 22.51 -12.94
C VAL A 19 14.97 23.38 -12.19
N GLN A 20 15.54 24.40 -12.85
CA GLN A 20 16.48 25.32 -12.19
C GLN A 20 15.74 26.31 -11.28
N ALA A 21 16.38 26.74 -10.18
CA ALA A 21 15.79 27.76 -9.30
C ALA A 21 15.57 29.11 -10.01
N GLN A 22 16.44 29.45 -10.97
CA GLN A 22 16.29 30.65 -11.78
C GLN A 22 15.01 30.59 -12.62
N GLU A 23 14.75 29.44 -13.27
CA GLU A 23 13.53 29.23 -14.05
C GLU A 23 12.27 29.31 -13.17
N LEU A 24 12.30 28.74 -11.95
CA LEU A 24 11.20 28.86 -11.00
C LEU A 24 10.96 30.33 -10.58
N ALA A 25 12.04 31.08 -10.35
CA ALA A 25 11.99 32.48 -9.96
C ALA A 25 11.37 33.35 -11.07
N ASP A 26 11.83 33.15 -12.30
CA ASP A 26 11.37 33.90 -13.48
C ASP A 26 9.89 33.58 -13.77
N ARG A 27 9.50 32.30 -13.71
CA ARG A 27 8.14 31.86 -14.03
C ARG A 27 7.09 32.24 -12.97
N LEU A 28 7.52 32.38 -11.72
CA LEU A 28 6.66 32.75 -10.60
C LEU A 28 6.80 34.23 -10.22
N GLU A 29 7.60 34.99 -10.97
CA GLU A 29 7.87 36.42 -10.79
C GLU A 29 8.32 36.76 -9.35
N VAL A 30 9.21 35.95 -8.79
CA VAL A 30 9.75 36.13 -7.43
C VAL A 30 11.27 36.07 -7.41
N SER A 31 11.87 36.54 -6.32
CA SER A 31 13.31 36.41 -6.13
C SER A 31 13.74 34.97 -5.86
N LEU A 32 14.98 34.62 -6.25
CA LEU A 32 15.62 33.34 -5.91
C LEU A 32 15.55 33.00 -4.41
N ARG A 33 15.75 34.00 -3.54
CA ARG A 33 15.65 33.83 -2.08
C ARG A 33 14.27 33.31 -1.65
N THR A 34 13.22 33.78 -2.34
CA THR A 34 11.85 33.33 -2.08
C THR A 34 11.66 31.88 -2.51
N ILE A 35 12.19 31.51 -3.68
CA ILE A 35 12.18 30.12 -4.15
C ILE A 35 12.88 29.20 -3.15
N TYR A 36 14.09 29.52 -2.70
CA TYR A 36 14.79 28.67 -1.73
C TYR A 36 14.00 28.49 -0.43
N ARG A 37 13.40 29.57 0.10
CA ARG A 37 12.57 29.49 1.31
C ARG A 37 11.28 28.68 1.09
N ASP A 38 10.72 28.74 -0.11
CA ASP A 38 9.52 28.00 -0.47
C ASP A 38 9.84 26.51 -0.69
N LEU A 39 10.98 26.16 -1.29
CA LEU A 39 11.49 24.79 -1.38
C LEU A 39 11.75 24.19 0.01
N GLU A 40 12.32 24.98 0.93
CA GLU A 40 12.47 24.57 2.33
C GLU A 40 11.11 24.36 3.01
N SER A 41 10.13 25.24 2.74
CA SER A 41 8.77 25.07 3.25
C SER A 41 8.10 23.79 2.73
N LEU A 42 8.35 23.41 1.46
CA LEU A 42 7.85 22.16 0.88
C LEU A 42 8.50 20.92 1.51
N ASN A 43 9.81 20.96 1.73
CA ASN A 43 10.53 19.91 2.45
C ASN A 43 9.96 19.73 3.88
N LEU A 44 9.73 20.81 4.61
CA LEU A 44 9.09 20.76 5.93
C LEU A 44 7.65 20.25 5.88
N ALA A 45 6.94 20.44 4.77
CA ALA A 45 5.61 19.90 4.53
C ALA A 45 5.62 18.40 4.13
N GLY A 46 6.79 17.76 4.07
CA GLY A 46 6.93 16.34 3.77
C GLY A 46 7.04 16.02 2.27
N ILE A 47 7.30 17.02 1.42
CA ILE A 47 7.61 16.81 0.00
C ILE A 47 9.14 16.83 -0.15
N PRO A 48 9.82 15.67 -0.32
CA PRO A 48 11.26 15.59 -0.38
C PRO A 48 11.77 16.14 -1.71
N ILE A 49 12.34 17.34 -1.67
CA ILE A 49 12.96 18.00 -2.83
C ILE A 49 14.47 17.88 -2.72
N VAL A 50 15.09 17.34 -3.76
CA VAL A 50 16.53 17.13 -3.90
C VAL A 50 17.12 18.22 -4.79
N SER A 51 18.32 18.69 -4.46
CA SER A 51 19.09 19.59 -5.31
C SER A 51 20.24 18.85 -5.99
N TYR A 52 20.46 19.16 -7.26
CA TYR A 52 21.57 18.66 -8.07
C TYR A 52 22.46 19.82 -8.51
N THR A 53 23.76 19.66 -8.40
CA THR A 53 24.77 20.65 -8.82
C THR A 53 25.28 20.33 -10.23
N GLY A 54 25.75 21.37 -10.95
CA GLY A 54 26.31 21.25 -12.31
C GLY A 54 25.54 22.05 -13.37
N ALA A 55 25.97 21.93 -14.63
CA ALA A 55 25.35 22.64 -15.76
C ALA A 55 23.88 22.21 -16.00
N GLU A 56 23.61 20.92 -15.81
CA GLU A 56 22.27 20.30 -15.82
C GLU A 56 21.71 20.17 -14.38
N GLY A 57 22.13 21.08 -13.49
CA GLY A 57 21.69 21.12 -12.10
C GLY A 57 20.26 21.63 -11.94
N GLY A 58 19.74 21.55 -10.72
CA GLY A 58 18.38 22.03 -10.42
C GLY A 58 17.74 21.30 -9.26
N PHE A 59 16.43 21.48 -9.14
CA PHE A 59 15.58 20.90 -8.12
C PHE A 59 14.65 19.87 -8.75
N GLU A 60 14.42 18.79 -8.00
CA GLU A 60 13.61 17.64 -8.41
C GLU A 60 12.96 17.05 -7.16
N ILE A 61 11.73 16.56 -7.28
CA ILE A 61 11.13 15.75 -6.22
C ILE A 61 11.79 14.36 -6.26
N MET A 62 12.22 13.86 -5.10
CA MET A 62 12.90 12.57 -4.99
C MET A 62 12.17 11.47 -5.77
N GLU A 63 12.91 10.74 -6.61
CA GLU A 63 12.33 9.63 -7.39
C GLU A 63 11.63 8.65 -6.44
N ASN A 64 10.45 8.18 -6.84
CA ASN A 64 9.55 7.32 -6.06
C ASN A 64 8.85 7.99 -4.86
N PHE A 65 8.94 9.31 -4.69
CA PHE A 65 8.03 10.00 -3.78
C PHE A 65 6.59 9.82 -4.26
N ARG A 66 5.80 9.09 -3.47
CA ARG A 66 4.36 8.95 -3.65
C ARG A 66 3.70 9.56 -2.43
N LEU A 67 2.75 10.45 -2.67
CA LEU A 67 1.91 11.00 -1.62
C LEU A 67 1.13 9.83 -1.01
N ASP A 68 1.59 9.36 0.15
CA ASP A 68 1.20 8.09 0.78
C ASP A 68 -0.22 8.14 1.41
N ARG A 69 -1.14 8.86 0.78
CA ARG A 69 -2.46 9.19 1.34
C ARG A 69 -3.64 8.58 0.59
N GLN A 70 -3.39 7.64 -0.31
CA GLN A 70 -4.41 6.82 -0.96
C GLN A 70 -4.12 5.32 -0.81
N MET A 71 -3.43 4.93 0.27
CA MET A 71 -3.42 3.53 0.66
C MET A 71 -4.82 3.19 1.17
N LEU A 72 -5.52 2.32 0.44
CA LEU A 72 -6.72 1.68 0.96
C LEU A 72 -6.34 1.00 2.28
N SER A 73 -7.13 1.24 3.32
CA SER A 73 -7.00 0.45 4.53
C SER A 73 -7.20 -1.03 4.21
N PHE A 74 -6.64 -1.91 5.03
CA PHE A 74 -6.80 -3.34 4.84
C PHE A 74 -8.27 -3.75 4.73
N ASP A 75 -9.13 -3.14 5.55
CA ASP A 75 -10.57 -3.40 5.55
C ASP A 75 -11.24 -2.93 4.25
N GLU A 76 -10.87 -1.76 3.73
CA GLU A 76 -11.37 -1.27 2.44
C GLU A 76 -10.90 -2.13 1.28
N LEU A 77 -9.65 -2.62 1.33
CA LEU A 77 -9.07 -3.48 0.32
C LEU A 77 -9.71 -4.88 0.34
N MET A 78 -10.02 -5.41 1.52
CA MET A 78 -10.78 -6.66 1.69
C MET A 78 -12.21 -6.52 1.18
N ALA A 79 -12.89 -5.41 1.51
CA ALA A 79 -14.23 -5.10 0.99
C ALA A 79 -14.22 -5.01 -0.55
N LEU A 80 -13.22 -4.33 -1.13
CA LEU A 80 -13.04 -4.23 -2.57
C LEU A 80 -12.79 -5.60 -3.22
N SER A 81 -11.91 -6.42 -2.65
CA SER A 81 -11.64 -7.77 -3.16
C SER A 81 -12.88 -8.67 -3.15
N THR A 82 -13.71 -8.56 -2.11
CA THR A 82 -14.96 -9.32 -1.97
C THR A 82 -16.00 -8.87 -2.99
N ALA A 83 -16.14 -7.56 -3.17
CA ALA A 83 -17.03 -6.98 -4.17
C ALA A 83 -16.65 -7.43 -5.60
N LEU A 84 -15.36 -7.38 -5.95
CA LEU A 84 -14.87 -7.81 -7.26
C LEU A 84 -15.10 -9.31 -7.51
N ARG A 85 -14.88 -10.18 -6.52
CA ARG A 85 -15.16 -11.62 -6.62
C ARG A 85 -16.66 -11.90 -6.78
N GLY A 86 -17.51 -11.12 -6.12
CA GLY A 86 -18.97 -11.17 -6.31
C GLY A 86 -19.37 -10.83 -7.74
N LEU A 87 -18.78 -9.77 -8.30
CA LEU A 87 -19.02 -9.38 -9.70
C LEU A 87 -18.50 -10.42 -10.69
N HIS A 88 -17.33 -11.02 -10.45
CA HIS A 88 -16.80 -12.12 -11.28
C HIS A 88 -17.75 -13.33 -11.32
N SER A 89 -18.41 -13.61 -10.19
CA SER A 89 -19.35 -14.73 -10.08
C SER A 89 -20.68 -14.44 -10.80
N SER A 90 -21.04 -13.16 -10.93
CA SER A 90 -22.19 -12.74 -11.73
C SER A 90 -21.80 -12.70 -13.21
N GLN A 91 -22.31 -13.64 -14.01
CA GLN A 91 -22.17 -13.64 -15.48
C GLN A 91 -22.82 -12.40 -16.15
N ALA A 92 -23.47 -11.53 -15.38
CA ALA A 92 -24.05 -10.27 -15.80
C ALA A 92 -23.02 -9.18 -16.15
N PHE A 93 -21.75 -9.33 -15.71
CA PHE A 93 -20.69 -8.37 -15.96
C PHE A 93 -19.46 -9.07 -16.56
N SER A 94 -19.42 -9.19 -17.89
CA SER A 94 -18.26 -9.76 -18.60
C SER A 94 -17.31 -8.64 -18.99
N ASN A 95 -16.22 -8.48 -18.22
CA ASN A 95 -15.13 -7.59 -18.55
C ASN A 95 -13.84 -8.42 -18.66
N PRO A 96 -13.16 -8.42 -19.82
CA PRO A 96 -11.94 -9.23 -20.03
C PRO A 96 -10.77 -8.81 -19.13
N ASN A 97 -10.81 -7.62 -18.53
CA ASN A 97 -9.76 -7.11 -17.64
C ASN A 97 -10.01 -7.43 -16.15
N LEU A 98 -11.12 -8.09 -15.81
CA LEU A 98 -11.52 -8.31 -14.43
C LEU A 98 -10.58 -9.27 -13.69
N ASP A 99 -10.09 -10.29 -14.39
CA ASP A 99 -9.11 -11.26 -13.84
C ASP A 99 -7.80 -10.56 -13.47
N GLY A 100 -7.27 -9.74 -14.38
CA GLY A 100 -6.05 -8.96 -14.13
C GLY A 100 -6.21 -7.89 -13.05
N LEU A 101 -7.44 -7.42 -12.80
CA LEU A 101 -7.75 -6.53 -11.68
C LEU A 101 -7.76 -7.31 -10.35
N LEU A 102 -8.40 -8.49 -10.32
CA LEU A 102 -8.43 -9.37 -9.14
C LEU A 102 -7.03 -9.79 -8.71
N ASP A 103 -6.14 -10.12 -9.64
CA ASP A 103 -4.75 -10.46 -9.37
C ASP A 103 -3.99 -9.30 -8.72
N LYS A 104 -4.15 -8.08 -9.26
CA LYS A 104 -3.51 -6.88 -8.73
C LYS A 104 -4.02 -6.54 -7.33
N VAL A 105 -5.33 -6.64 -7.11
CA VAL A 105 -5.94 -6.40 -5.80
C VAL A 105 -5.47 -7.46 -4.80
N GLY A 106 -5.43 -8.74 -5.18
CA GLY A 106 -4.91 -9.81 -4.32
C GLY A 106 -3.45 -9.61 -3.92
N ALA A 107 -2.61 -9.10 -4.83
CA ALA A 107 -1.23 -8.75 -4.55
C ALA A 107 -1.12 -7.58 -3.55
N LEU A 108 -2.00 -6.57 -3.67
CA LEU A 108 -2.08 -5.46 -2.71
C LEU A 108 -2.55 -5.94 -1.32
N VAL A 109 -3.51 -6.87 -1.26
CA VAL A 109 -4.01 -7.46 0.01
C VAL A 109 -2.88 -8.19 0.72
N SER A 110 -2.17 -9.06 0.01
CA SER A 110 -1.04 -9.81 0.57
C SER A 110 0.05 -8.89 1.12
N LYS A 111 0.32 -7.77 0.43
CA LYS A 111 1.28 -6.76 0.88
C LYS A 111 0.79 -5.99 2.11
N ALA A 112 -0.51 -5.68 2.18
CA ALA A 112 -1.12 -5.04 3.35
C ALA A 112 -1.15 -5.97 4.59
N GLU A 113 -1.36 -7.28 4.39
CA GLU A 113 -1.29 -8.29 5.45
C GLU A 113 0.13 -8.41 6.01
N GLN A 114 1.14 -8.49 5.14
CA GLN A 114 2.56 -8.56 5.56
C GLN A 114 2.97 -7.36 6.43
N GLY A 115 2.44 -6.17 6.15
CA GLY A 115 2.64 -4.97 6.97
C GLY A 115 2.00 -5.05 8.36
N ARG A 116 0.86 -5.74 8.51
CA ARG A 116 0.24 -6.02 9.82
C ARG A 116 0.98 -7.11 10.60
N VAL A 117 1.42 -8.18 9.93
CA VAL A 117 2.12 -9.31 10.56
C VAL A 117 3.50 -8.90 11.07
N ALA A 118 4.18 -7.96 10.40
CA ALA A 118 5.46 -7.43 10.89
C ALA A 118 5.34 -6.61 12.20
N GLY A 119 4.14 -6.13 12.57
CA GLY A 119 3.89 -5.34 13.77
C GLY A 119 3.08 -6.05 14.87
N ALA A 120 2.54 -7.23 14.59
CA ALA A 120 1.80 -8.02 15.55
C ALA A 120 2.59 -9.27 15.91
N ASP A 121 2.93 -9.40 17.20
CA ASP A 121 3.54 -10.60 17.79
C ASP A 121 2.51 -11.74 17.75
N GLN A 122 2.29 -12.31 16.55
CA GLN A 122 1.16 -13.19 16.29
C GLN A 122 1.51 -14.63 16.61
N VAL A 123 0.89 -15.16 17.66
CA VAL A 123 0.95 -16.58 18.00
C VAL A 123 0.06 -17.36 17.03
N ILE A 124 0.68 -18.20 16.20
CA ILE A 124 -0.03 -19.14 15.32
C ILE A 124 -0.32 -20.40 16.11
N ILE A 125 -1.61 -20.69 16.35
CA ILE A 125 -2.06 -21.93 16.97
C ILE A 125 -2.49 -22.87 15.85
N ASP A 126 -1.64 -23.85 15.54
CA ASP A 126 -2.00 -24.94 14.63
C ASP A 126 -2.96 -25.91 15.36
N LEU A 127 -4.20 -25.99 14.89
CA LEU A 127 -5.21 -26.91 15.40
C LEU A 127 -5.14 -28.28 14.71
N ASN A 128 -4.22 -28.47 13.76
CA ASN A 128 -4.08 -29.74 13.10
C ASN A 128 -3.35 -30.73 14.02
N PRO A 129 -3.92 -31.91 14.29
CA PRO A 129 -3.24 -32.93 15.07
C PRO A 129 -1.94 -33.33 14.37
N TRP A 130 -0.81 -33.14 15.04
CA TRP A 130 0.48 -33.56 14.51
C TRP A 130 0.47 -35.09 14.34
N LYS A 131 0.47 -35.56 13.09
CA LYS A 131 0.30 -36.96 12.62
C LYS A 131 -1.14 -37.47 12.63
N SER A 132 -1.83 -37.29 11.49
CA SER A 132 -3.09 -37.95 11.18
C SER A 132 -2.93 -39.16 10.23
N SER A 133 -1.91 -40.01 10.46
CA SER A 133 -1.88 -41.30 9.77
C SER A 133 -3.08 -42.13 10.21
N THR A 134 -3.84 -42.66 9.25
CA THR A 134 -5.05 -43.46 9.46
C THR A 134 -4.83 -44.63 10.43
N SER A 135 -3.60 -45.11 10.57
CA SER A 135 -3.20 -46.16 11.51
C SER A 135 -3.22 -45.77 12.99
N GLU A 136 -3.14 -44.49 13.36
CA GLU A 136 -3.09 -44.07 14.77
C GLU A 136 -4.45 -43.65 15.34
N ARG A 137 -5.45 -43.37 14.48
CA ARG A 137 -6.83 -43.04 14.92
C ARG A 137 -7.49 -44.19 15.70
N ASN A 138 -7.22 -45.44 15.34
CA ASN A 138 -7.79 -46.61 16.02
C ASN A 138 -7.24 -46.89 17.43
N LYS A 139 -6.16 -46.21 17.87
CA LYS A 139 -5.65 -46.38 19.25
C LYS A 139 -6.50 -45.67 20.30
N TYR A 140 -7.27 -44.66 19.90
CA TYR A 140 -8.05 -43.81 20.80
C TYR A 140 -9.55 -44.08 20.75
N ASP A 141 -9.98 -44.96 19.85
CA ASP A 141 -11.36 -45.45 19.77
C ASP A 141 -11.55 -46.58 20.80
N MET A 142 -11.53 -46.21 22.09
CA MET A 142 -11.95 -47.11 23.16
C MET A 142 -13.48 -47.11 23.24
N PRO A 143 -14.16 -48.26 23.15
CA PRO A 143 -15.60 -48.32 23.32
C PRO A 143 -15.93 -47.89 24.76
N LEU A 144 -16.65 -46.78 24.89
CA LEU A 144 -17.24 -46.32 26.14
C LEU A 144 -17.93 -47.50 26.82
N CYS A 145 -17.48 -47.79 28.05
CA CYS A 145 -17.94 -48.84 28.93
C CYS A 145 -19.45 -49.13 28.76
N GLN A 146 -19.79 -50.19 28.03
CA GLN A 146 -21.16 -50.70 27.99
C GLN A 146 -21.43 -51.38 29.32
N ARG A 147 -21.95 -50.60 30.27
CA ARG A 147 -22.41 -51.08 31.56
C ARG A 147 -23.66 -51.95 31.32
N LYS A 148 -23.45 -53.26 31.10
CA LYS A 148 -24.52 -54.27 31.18
C LYS A 148 -25.12 -54.23 32.59
N ARG A 149 -26.30 -53.61 32.74
CA ARG A 149 -27.20 -53.92 33.85
C ARG A 149 -27.80 -55.29 33.59
N ASN A 150 -27.48 -56.26 34.45
CA ASN A 150 -28.18 -57.53 34.50
C ASN A 150 -28.51 -57.87 35.97
N LYS A 151 -29.78 -58.22 36.16
CA LYS A 151 -30.51 -58.57 37.39
C LYS A 151 -30.87 -57.44 38.34
#